data_AF-A0A7T7RNX5-F1
#
_entry.id   AF-A0A7T7RNX5-F1
#
_cell.length_a   1.000
_cell.length_b   1.000
_cell.length_c   1.000
_cell.angle_alpha   90.00
_cell.angle_beta   90.00
_cell.angle_gamma   90.00
#
_symmetry.space_group_name_H-M   'P 1'
#
loop_
_entity.id
_entity.type
_entity.pdbx_description
1 polymer ?
#
loop_
_entity_poly.entity_id
_entity_poly.type
_entity_poly.pdbx_seq_one_letter_code
_entity_poly.pdbx_strand_id
1 'polypeptide(L)'
;MSVTNANRPENGVPSSISGIPLTKVDAPTPRDASVGELVRDAATQLSTLFRAEVQLAKAEVTGEVKKGVQGSLFFILALAVLTFSSFFFFFFLAELLDVWVARWLAFLIVFLIMLVVTGLLALIGYMRVRKLRAPNKTIDSLKQTASILPSSQDGHDADGPRHAAPRRVTR
;
A
#
# COMPACT_ATOMS: atom_id res chain seq x y z
N MET A 1 -57.10 62.43 31.53
CA MET A 1 -56.39 62.36 32.82
C MET A 1 -54.91 62.20 32.54
N SER A 2 -54.14 63.21 32.90
CA SER A 2 -52.68 63.26 32.86
C SER A 2 -52.09 62.37 33.94
N VAL A 3 -51.00 61.64 33.65
CA VAL A 3 -49.87 61.47 34.59
C VAL A 3 -48.55 61.40 33.79
N THR A 4 -47.61 62.20 34.28
CA THR A 4 -46.24 62.48 33.84
C THR A 4 -45.23 61.55 34.53
N ASN A 5 -43.99 61.51 34.00
CA ASN A 5 -42.73 61.15 34.69
C ASN A 5 -42.46 59.63 34.92
N ALA A 6 -41.24 59.10 34.84
CA ALA A 6 -39.94 59.73 35.06
C ALA A 6 -38.77 59.07 34.33
N ASN A 7 -37.79 59.93 34.08
CA ASN A 7 -36.37 59.71 33.79
C ASN A 7 -35.72 58.58 34.62
N ARG A 8 -34.93 57.69 33.97
CA ARG A 8 -33.72 57.11 34.58
C ARG A 8 -32.68 56.66 33.54
N PRO A 9 -31.43 57.11 33.61
CA PRO A 9 -30.32 56.62 32.81
C PRO A 9 -29.45 55.66 33.63
N GLU A 10 -29.29 54.39 33.27
CA GLU A 10 -28.20 53.58 33.85
C GLU A 10 -27.77 52.51 32.83
N ASN A 11 -26.69 52.81 32.11
CA ASN A 11 -25.95 51.84 31.31
C ASN A 11 -25.36 50.77 32.23
N GLY A 12 -26.07 49.66 32.40
CA GLY A 12 -25.61 48.49 33.15
C GLY A 12 -25.00 47.44 32.24
N VAL A 13 -23.78 47.67 31.73
CA VAL A 13 -22.96 46.58 31.16
C VAL A 13 -22.05 46.07 32.28
N PRO A 14 -22.21 44.82 32.78
CA PRO A 14 -21.28 44.25 33.73
C PRO A 14 -19.92 44.05 33.04
N SER A 15 -18.97 44.92 33.38
CA SER A 15 -17.57 44.84 32.99
C SER A 15 -16.81 43.87 33.91
N SER A 16 -16.96 42.57 33.71
CA SER A 16 -15.96 41.55 34.07
C SER A 16 -16.52 40.13 33.93
N ILE A 17 -16.28 39.49 32.79
CA ILE A 17 -16.12 38.03 32.77
C ILE A 17 -14.67 37.77 32.37
N SER A 18 -13.84 37.94 33.38
CA SER A 18 -12.56 37.25 33.53
C SER A 18 -12.86 35.76 33.60
N GLY A 19 -12.38 34.98 32.64
CA GLY A 19 -12.68 33.55 32.61
C GLY A 19 -12.27 32.79 31.36
N ILE A 20 -11.77 33.46 30.32
CA ILE A 20 -11.00 32.76 29.30
C ILE A 20 -9.58 32.65 29.89
N PRO A 21 -9.12 31.45 30.31
CA PRO A 21 -7.69 31.24 30.43
C PRO A 21 -7.15 31.46 29.03
N LEU A 22 -6.56 32.63 28.80
CA LEU A 22 -5.56 32.76 27.77
C LEU A 22 -4.43 31.85 28.23
N THR A 23 -4.55 30.55 27.94
CA THR A 23 -3.37 29.71 27.80
C THR A 23 -2.52 30.50 26.83
N LYS A 24 -1.47 31.14 27.35
CA LYS A 24 -0.44 31.70 26.49
C LYS A 24 -0.04 30.52 25.63
N VAL A 25 -0.51 30.53 24.39
CA VAL A 25 0.30 30.02 23.32
C VAL A 25 1.51 30.91 23.44
N ASP A 26 2.54 30.42 24.14
CA ASP A 26 3.88 30.94 24.03
C ASP A 26 4.24 30.70 22.56
N ALA A 27 3.70 31.55 21.68
CA ALA A 27 4.18 31.70 20.33
C ALA A 27 5.61 32.16 20.54
N PRO A 28 6.62 31.33 20.24
CA PRO A 28 8.00 31.72 20.44
C PRO A 28 8.19 33.06 19.74
N THR A 29 8.59 34.07 20.51
CA THR A 29 8.85 35.41 19.99
C THR A 29 9.73 35.26 18.73
N PRO A 30 9.28 35.66 17.51
CA PRO A 30 9.96 35.32 16.26
C PRO A 30 11.35 35.94 16.01
N ARG A 31 12.03 36.43 17.05
CA ARG A 31 13.33 37.10 16.90
C ARG A 31 14.55 36.21 17.14
N ASP A 32 14.38 34.99 17.66
CA ASP A 32 15.52 34.09 17.94
C ASP A 32 15.33 32.64 17.44
N ALA A 33 14.24 32.31 16.74
CA ALA A 33 14.12 31.01 16.07
C ALA A 33 15.14 30.95 14.94
N SER A 34 16.21 30.19 15.13
CA SER A 34 17.23 30.02 14.10
C SER A 34 16.61 29.42 12.84
N VAL A 35 17.13 29.75 11.66
CA VAL A 35 16.67 29.18 10.37
C VAL A 35 16.64 27.64 10.42
N GLY A 36 17.55 27.03 11.19
CA GLY A 36 17.56 25.57 11.42
C GLY A 36 16.37 25.06 12.23
N GLU A 37 15.83 25.84 13.16
CA GLU A 37 14.68 25.48 13.97
C GLU A 37 13.37 25.56 13.17
N LEU A 38 13.24 26.56 12.29
CA LEU A 38 12.12 26.68 11.34
C LEU A 38 12.09 25.53 10.33
N VAL A 39 13.24 25.15 9.77
CA VAL A 39 13.34 24.01 8.84
C VAL A 39 13.02 22.70 9.55
N ARG A 40 13.50 22.52 10.78
CA ARG A 40 13.20 21.34 11.60
C ARG A 40 11.71 21.22 11.91
N ASP A 41 11.05 22.33 12.24
CA ASP A 41 9.62 22.33 12.55
C ASP A 41 8.78 22.04 11.28
N ALA A 42 9.10 22.70 10.16
CA ALA A 42 8.48 22.43 8.86
C ALA A 42 8.67 20.98 8.40
N ALA A 43 9.87 20.41 8.56
CA ALA A 43 10.15 19.01 8.25
C ALA A 43 9.33 18.05 9.14
N THR A 44 9.11 18.42 10.41
CA THR A 44 8.30 17.64 11.35
C THR A 44 6.82 17.66 10.97
N GLN A 45 6.29 18.81 10.58
CA GLN A 45 4.90 18.95 10.11
C GLN A 45 4.67 18.19 8.80
N LEU A 46 5.60 18.30 7.85
CA LEU A 46 5.52 17.57 6.58
C LEU A 46 5.59 16.05 6.81
N SER A 47 6.46 15.59 7.70
CA SER A 47 6.56 14.17 8.09
C SER A 47 5.25 13.67 8.70
N THR A 48 4.58 14.51 9.48
CA THR A 48 3.30 14.18 10.11
C THR A 48 2.18 14.06 9.08
N LEU A 49 2.10 14.99 8.12
CA LEU A 49 1.12 14.97 7.04
C LEU A 49 1.35 13.76 6.11
N PHE A 50 2.59 13.51 5.70
CA PHE A 50 2.94 12.36 4.88
C PHE A 50 2.60 11.04 5.58
N ARG A 51 2.88 10.94 6.88
CA ARG A 51 2.53 9.76 7.68
C ARG A 51 1.01 9.60 7.83
N ALA A 52 0.24 10.68 7.84
CA ALA A 52 -1.22 10.64 7.85
C ALA A 52 -1.78 10.16 6.49
N GLU A 53 -1.27 10.70 5.38
CA GLU A 53 -1.61 10.29 4.01
C GLU A 53 -1.37 8.78 3.80
N VAL A 54 -0.19 8.31 4.22
CA VAL A 54 0.18 6.88 4.13
C VAL A 54 -0.70 6.02 5.02
N GLN A 55 -1.07 6.49 6.22
CA GLN A 55 -1.97 5.73 7.09
C GLN A 55 -3.37 5.61 6.50
N LEU A 56 -3.88 6.67 5.88
CA LEU A 56 -5.18 6.68 5.22
C LEU A 56 -5.16 5.75 4.00
N ALA A 57 -4.18 5.91 3.11
CA ALA A 57 -4.01 5.05 1.94
C ALA A 57 -3.84 3.57 2.35
N LYS A 58 -3.09 3.30 3.42
CA LYS A 58 -2.96 1.95 3.97
C LYS A 58 -4.30 1.42 4.47
N ALA A 59 -5.11 2.22 5.16
CA ALA A 59 -6.41 1.80 5.67
C ALA A 59 -7.39 1.48 4.52
N GLU A 60 -7.42 2.32 3.48
CA GLU A 60 -8.24 2.11 2.29
C GLU A 60 -7.83 0.85 1.53
N VAL A 61 -6.55 0.72 1.18
CA VAL A 61 -6.00 -0.46 0.49
C VAL A 61 -6.19 -1.73 1.31
N THR A 62 -5.96 -1.70 2.62
CA THR A 62 -6.14 -2.88 3.48
C THR A 62 -7.62 -3.31 3.51
N GLY A 63 -8.54 -2.35 3.52
CA GLY A 63 -9.98 -2.61 3.42
C GLY A 63 -10.36 -3.27 2.11
N GLU A 64 -9.85 -2.77 0.98
CA GLU A 64 -10.07 -3.36 -0.35
C GLU A 64 -9.47 -4.76 -0.47
N VAL A 65 -8.24 -4.96 -0.02
CA VAL A 65 -7.57 -6.26 -0.02
C VAL A 65 -8.37 -7.27 0.81
N LYS A 66 -8.84 -6.89 2.00
CA LYS A 66 -9.65 -7.78 2.85
C LYS A 66 -10.95 -8.18 2.16
N LYS A 67 -11.64 -7.24 1.51
CA LYS A 67 -12.85 -7.53 0.71
C LYS A 67 -12.53 -8.43 -0.48
N GLY A 68 -11.42 -8.20 -1.17
CA GLY A 68 -10.95 -9.03 -2.28
C GLY A 68 -10.64 -10.46 -1.84
N VAL A 69 -9.95 -10.63 -0.71
CA VAL A 69 -9.67 -11.95 -0.12
C VAL A 69 -10.95 -12.66 0.27
N GLN A 70 -11.87 -11.98 0.96
CA GLN A 70 -13.16 -12.56 1.33
C GLN A 70 -14.00 -12.94 0.10
N GLY A 71 -13.99 -12.12 -0.95
CA GLY A 71 -14.64 -12.43 -2.23
C GLY A 71 -13.99 -13.62 -2.95
N SER A 72 -12.65 -13.71 -2.90
CA SER A 72 -11.90 -14.81 -3.52
C SER A 72 -12.24 -16.18 -2.95
N LEU A 73 -12.64 -16.25 -1.67
CA LEU A 73 -13.07 -17.49 -1.03
C LEU A 73 -14.26 -18.13 -1.77
N PHE A 74 -15.27 -17.34 -2.12
CA PHE A 74 -16.40 -17.84 -2.90
C PHE A 74 -15.99 -18.32 -4.28
N PHE A 75 -15.02 -17.65 -4.92
CA PHE A 75 -14.50 -18.09 -6.21
C PHE A 75 -13.73 -19.42 -6.10
N ILE A 76 -12.93 -19.59 -5.04
CA ILE A 76 -12.23 -20.85 -4.74
C ILE A 76 -13.24 -21.96 -4.51
N LEU A 77 -14.28 -21.72 -3.68
CA LEU A 77 -15.34 -22.70 -3.43
C LEU A 77 -16.12 -23.04 -4.70
N ALA A 78 -16.48 -22.03 -5.51
CA ALA A 78 -17.16 -22.22 -6.78
C ALA A 78 -16.31 -23.04 -7.76
N LEU A 79 -15.01 -22.74 -7.89
CA LEU A 79 -14.10 -23.50 -8.73
C LEU A 79 -13.91 -24.93 -8.22
N ALA A 80 -13.85 -25.14 -6.91
CA ALA A 80 -13.75 -26.48 -6.33
C ALA A 80 -15.01 -27.30 -6.65
N VAL A 81 -16.20 -26.74 -6.44
CA VAL A 81 -17.47 -27.38 -6.80
C VAL A 81 -17.54 -27.63 -8.30
N LEU A 82 -17.23 -26.64 -9.14
CA LEU A 82 -17.23 -26.80 -10.60
C LEU A 82 -16.28 -27.90 -11.06
N THR A 83 -15.06 -27.95 -10.50
CA THR A 83 -14.06 -28.98 -10.84
C THR A 83 -14.55 -30.37 -10.45
N PHE A 84 -15.11 -30.51 -9.24
CA PHE A 84 -15.67 -31.78 -8.78
C PHE A 84 -16.90 -32.21 -9.58
N SER A 85 -17.83 -31.28 -9.83
CA SER A 85 -19.04 -31.53 -10.64
C SER A 85 -18.71 -31.83 -12.10
N SER A 86 -17.62 -31.31 -12.66
CA SER A 86 -17.20 -31.61 -14.03
C SER A 86 -16.94 -33.11 -14.23
N PHE A 87 -16.38 -33.79 -13.23
CA PHE A 87 -16.21 -35.25 -13.29
C PHE A 87 -17.55 -35.98 -13.47
N PHE A 88 -18.56 -35.63 -12.68
CA PHE A 88 -19.91 -36.18 -12.80
C PHE A 88 -20.58 -35.80 -14.11
N PHE A 89 -20.37 -34.57 -14.60
CA PHE A 89 -20.90 -34.12 -15.88
C PHE A 89 -20.36 -34.95 -17.05
N PHE A 90 -19.06 -35.23 -17.10
CA PHE A 90 -18.48 -36.05 -18.16
C PHE A 90 -18.92 -37.52 -18.05
N PHE A 91 -19.06 -38.05 -16.83
CA PHE A 91 -19.63 -39.38 -16.63
C PHE A 91 -21.08 -39.45 -17.13
N PHE A 92 -21.90 -38.47 -16.75
CA PHE A 92 -23.27 -38.32 -17.25
C PHE A 92 -23.31 -38.22 -18.78
N LEU A 93 -22.41 -37.45 -19.39
CA LEU A 93 -22.35 -37.30 -20.84
C LEU A 93 -22.03 -38.62 -21.54
N ALA A 94 -21.12 -39.41 -20.99
CA ALA A 94 -20.79 -40.74 -21.50
C ALA A 94 -21.98 -41.69 -21.38
N GLU A 95 -22.66 -41.70 -20.23
CA GLU A 95 -23.85 -42.52 -20.02
C GLU A 95 -25.02 -42.09 -20.92
N LEU A 96 -25.16 -40.79 -21.16
CA LEU A 96 -26.14 -40.25 -22.11
C LEU A 96 -25.84 -40.77 -23.52
N LEU A 97 -24.58 -40.72 -23.96
CA LEU A 97 -24.13 -41.22 -25.27
C LEU A 97 -24.33 -42.73 -25.44
N ASP A 98 -24.27 -43.52 -24.36
CA ASP A 98 -24.47 -44.97 -24.37
C ASP A 98 -25.86 -45.37 -24.91
N VAL A 99 -26.84 -44.45 -24.90
CA VAL A 99 -28.17 -44.68 -25.50
C VAL A 99 -28.10 -44.89 -27.02
N TRP A 100 -27.09 -44.32 -27.70
CA TRP A 100 -26.95 -44.38 -29.16
C TRP A 100 -25.75 -45.21 -29.63
N VAL A 101 -24.71 -45.40 -28.80
CA VAL A 101 -23.49 -46.11 -29.18
C VAL A 101 -23.06 -47.09 -28.09
N ALA A 102 -22.21 -48.06 -28.42
CA ALA A 102 -21.68 -48.98 -27.41
C ALA A 102 -20.95 -48.21 -26.30
N ARG A 103 -21.19 -48.60 -25.04
CA ARG A 103 -20.66 -47.94 -23.83
C ARG A 103 -19.18 -47.57 -23.91
N TRP A 104 -18.33 -48.51 -24.30
CA TRP A 104 -16.89 -48.26 -24.42
C TRP A 104 -16.56 -47.13 -25.42
N LEU A 105 -17.34 -47.00 -26.50
CA LEU A 105 -17.16 -45.98 -27.51
C LEU A 105 -17.68 -44.62 -27.02
N ALA A 106 -18.77 -44.59 -26.25
CA ALA A 106 -19.27 -43.36 -25.61
C ALA A 106 -18.20 -42.73 -24.71
N PHE A 107 -17.58 -43.52 -23.83
CA PHE A 107 -16.48 -43.05 -22.98
C PHE A 107 -15.27 -42.57 -23.79
N LEU A 108 -14.93 -43.26 -24.90
CA LEU A 108 -13.84 -42.84 -25.78
C LEU A 108 -14.13 -41.49 -26.47
N ILE A 109 -15.36 -41.28 -26.94
CA ILE A 109 -15.77 -40.01 -27.56
C ILE A 109 -15.69 -38.86 -26.55
N VAL A 110 -16.22 -39.05 -25.34
CA VAL A 110 -16.15 -38.03 -24.29
C VAL A 110 -14.70 -37.72 -23.90
N PHE A 111 -13.85 -38.74 -23.82
CA PHE A 111 -12.42 -38.55 -23.57
C PHE A 111 -11.74 -37.70 -24.66
N LEU A 112 -12.02 -37.94 -25.93
CA LEU A 112 -11.49 -37.12 -27.03
C LEU A 112 -11.99 -35.67 -26.96
N ILE A 113 -13.27 -35.47 -26.63
CA ILE A 113 -13.83 -34.12 -26.40
C ILE A 113 -13.07 -33.41 -25.28
N MET A 114 -12.80 -34.10 -24.17
CA MET A 114 -12.02 -33.54 -23.05
C MET A 114 -10.60 -33.14 -23.48
N LEU A 115 -9.92 -33.92 -24.31
CA LEU A 115 -8.59 -33.57 -24.83
C LEU A 115 -8.63 -32.32 -25.70
N VAL A 116 -9.65 -32.19 -26.56
CA VAL A 116 -9.83 -31.00 -27.41
C VAL A 116 -10.09 -29.75 -26.56
N VAL A 117 -11.02 -29.83 -25.60
CA VAL A 117 -11.32 -28.72 -24.68
C VAL A 117 -10.09 -28.34 -23.86
N THR A 118 -9.39 -29.33 -23.30
CA THR A 118 -8.17 -29.10 -22.51
C THR A 118 -7.08 -28.45 -23.35
N GLY A 119 -6.85 -28.94 -24.57
CA GLY A 119 -5.88 -28.35 -25.49
C GLY A 119 -6.21 -26.89 -25.84
N LEU A 120 -7.47 -26.58 -26.08
CA LEU A 120 -7.91 -25.22 -26.39
C LEU A 120 -7.75 -24.28 -25.19
N LEU A 121 -8.14 -24.72 -23.98
CA LEU A 121 -7.97 -23.95 -22.74
C LEU A 121 -6.48 -23.72 -22.42
N ALA A 122 -5.64 -24.76 -22.58
CA ALA A 122 -4.21 -24.65 -22.39
C ALA A 122 -3.58 -23.66 -23.38
N LEU A 123 -4.00 -23.69 -24.65
CA LEU A 123 -3.53 -22.75 -25.66
C LEU A 123 -3.94 -21.31 -25.35
N ILE A 124 -5.20 -21.07 -24.99
CA ILE A 124 -5.69 -19.74 -24.61
C ILE A 124 -4.94 -19.23 -23.36
N GLY A 125 -4.77 -20.10 -22.36
CA GLY A 125 -4.01 -19.80 -21.15
C GLY A 125 -2.56 -19.43 -21.47
N TYR A 126 -1.89 -20.22 -22.31
CA TYR A 126 -0.54 -19.96 -22.77
C TYR A 126 -0.44 -18.61 -23.52
N MET A 127 -1.39 -18.32 -24.42
CA MET A 127 -1.43 -17.04 -25.13
C MET A 127 -1.64 -15.86 -24.17
N ARG A 128 -2.45 -16.03 -23.12
CA ARG A 128 -2.69 -14.98 -22.12
C ARG A 128 -1.45 -14.74 -21.27
N VAL A 129 -0.78 -15.79 -20.82
CA VAL A 129 0.47 -15.70 -20.04
C VAL A 129 1.57 -15.07 -20.87
N ARG A 130 1.72 -15.44 -22.14
CA ARG A 130 2.72 -14.86 -23.04
C ARG A 130 2.49 -13.36 -23.33
N LYS A 131 1.25 -12.88 -23.23
CA LYS A 131 0.91 -11.46 -23.36
C LYS A 131 1.20 -10.65 -22.09
N LEU A 132 1.32 -11.29 -20.93
CA LEU A 132 1.74 -10.64 -19.69
C LEU A 132 3.25 -10.36 -19.78
N ARG A 133 3.63 -9.23 -20.38
CA ARG A 133 5.01 -8.74 -20.31
C ARG A 133 5.33 -8.42 -18.85
N ALA A 134 6.45 -8.93 -18.34
CA ALA A 134 6.99 -8.50 -17.06
C ALA A 134 7.07 -6.95 -17.03
N PRO A 135 6.87 -6.30 -15.86
CA PRO A 135 6.96 -4.85 -15.72
C PRO A 135 8.43 -4.40 -15.82
N ASN A 136 9.02 -4.57 -17.01
CA ASN A 136 10.41 -4.25 -17.32
C ASN A 136 10.66 -2.76 -17.06
N LYS A 137 9.70 -1.89 -17.38
CA LYS A 137 9.81 -0.45 -17.09
C LYS A 137 9.97 -0.16 -15.59
N THR A 138 9.24 -0.89 -14.74
CA THR A 138 9.35 -0.73 -13.28
C THR A 138 10.68 -1.27 -12.77
N ILE A 139 11.12 -2.43 -13.27
CA ILE A 139 12.41 -3.02 -12.90
C ILE A 139 13.57 -2.12 -13.37
N ASP A 140 13.50 -1.56 -14.57
CA ASP A 140 14.50 -0.67 -15.14
C ASP A 140 14.56 0.66 -14.37
N SER A 141 13.42 1.26 -14.02
CA SER A 141 13.38 2.44 -13.16
C SER A 141 13.97 2.17 -11.77
N LEU A 142 13.71 1.00 -11.18
CA LEU A 142 14.30 0.63 -9.88
C LEU A 142 15.81 0.40 -9.96
N LYS A 143 16.29 -0.22 -11.04
CA LYS A 143 17.73 -0.39 -11.31
C LYS A 143 18.41 0.97 -11.54
N GLN A 144 17.77 1.86 -12.27
CA GLN A 144 18.29 3.20 -12.53
C GLN A 144 18.36 4.02 -11.24
N THR A 145 17.34 3.97 -10.37
CA THR A 145 17.38 4.58 -9.04
C THR A 145 18.47 3.98 -8.15
N ALA A 146 18.67 2.66 -8.17
CA ALA A 146 19.75 2.01 -7.42
C ALA A 146 21.14 2.43 -7.91
N SER A 147 21.31 2.68 -9.21
CA SER A 147 22.58 3.16 -9.79
C SER A 147 22.90 4.63 -9.49
N ILE A 148 21.93 5.42 -9.00
CA ILE A 148 22.11 6.84 -8.66
C ILE A 148 22.38 7.02 -7.16
N LEU A 149 22.27 5.95 -6.34
CA LEU A 149 22.67 6.01 -4.94
C LEU A 149 24.22 6.01 -4.88
N PRO A 150 24.86 7.10 -4.43
CA PRO A 150 26.27 7.08 -4.14
C PRO A 150 26.45 6.11 -2.98
N SER A 151 27.08 4.96 -3.22
CA SER A 151 27.60 4.14 -2.14
C SER A 151 28.67 4.99 -1.47
N SER A 152 28.34 5.61 -0.35
CA SER A 152 29.25 6.43 0.45
C SER A 152 30.33 5.53 1.04
N GLN A 153 31.29 5.15 0.20
CA GLN A 153 32.52 4.48 0.55
C GLN A 153 33.67 5.20 -0.16
N ASP A 154 33.70 6.52 -0.04
CA ASP A 154 34.86 7.33 -0.35
C ASP A 154 35.60 7.65 0.95
N GLY A 155 36.82 7.13 1.02
CA GLY A 155 38.00 7.76 1.64
C GLY A 155 37.83 8.47 2.97
N HIS A 156 38.07 7.76 4.07
CA HIS A 156 38.89 8.35 5.13
C HIS A 156 40.32 7.84 4.97
N ASP A 157 41.03 8.53 4.08
CA ASP A 157 42.47 8.67 4.11
C ASP A 157 42.87 9.29 5.46
N ALA A 158 43.19 8.44 6.43
CA ALA A 158 43.91 8.87 7.62
C ALA A 158 45.42 8.83 7.30
N ASP A 159 45.90 9.89 6.65
CA ASP A 159 47.32 10.25 6.63
C ASP A 159 47.75 10.58 8.08
N GLY A 160 48.42 9.63 8.72
CA GLY A 160 48.98 9.77 10.06
C GLY A 160 50.49 10.05 9.97
N PRO A 161 51.02 11.09 10.67
CA PRO A 161 52.40 11.53 10.51
C PRO A 161 53.40 10.47 10.96
N ARG A 162 54.36 10.18 10.08
CA ARG A 162 55.52 9.31 10.34
C ARG A 162 56.42 9.93 11.40
N HIS A 163 56.20 9.59 12.66
CA HIS A 163 57.14 9.86 13.75
C HIS A 163 57.96 8.61 14.12
N ALA A 164 59.23 8.69 13.75
CA ALA A 164 60.44 8.17 14.40
C ALA A 164 60.34 6.97 15.37
N ALA A 165 61.02 5.87 15.02
CA ALA A 165 61.43 4.82 15.97
C ALA A 165 62.97 4.81 16.09
N PRO A 166 63.54 4.77 17.31
CA PRO A 166 64.99 4.77 17.51
C PRO A 166 65.60 3.37 17.32
N ARG A 167 66.76 3.36 16.65
CA ARG A 167 67.69 2.22 16.59
C ARG A 167 68.03 1.72 17.99
N ARG A 168 67.81 0.43 18.25
CA ARG A 168 68.47 -0.29 19.35
C ARG A 168 69.54 -1.22 18.78
N VAL A 169 70.78 -0.80 18.98
CA VAL A 169 71.99 -1.61 18.90
C VAL A 169 72.07 -2.39 20.20
N THR A 170 72.23 -3.71 20.16
CA THR A 170 73.09 -4.43 21.11
C THR A 170 73.46 -5.80 20.56
N ARG A 171 74.74 -6.10 20.80
CA ARG A 171 75.55 -7.28 20.51
C ARG A 171 75.37 -8.33 21.59
#